data_AF-E9UMU9-F1
#
_entry.id   AF-E9UMU9-F1
#
_cell.length_a   1.000
_cell.length_b   1.000
_cell.length_c   1.000
_cell.angle_alpha   90.00
_cell.angle_beta   90.00
_cell.angle_gamma   90.00
#
_symmetry.space_group_name_H-M   'P 1'
#
loop_
_entity.id
_entity.type
_entity.pdbx_description
1 polymer ?
#
loop_
_entity_poly.entity_id
_entity_poly.type
_entity_poly.pdbx_seq_one_letter_code
_entity_poly.pdbx_strand_id
1 'polypeptide(L)'
;MVTVDTEANIAVGDVPWGLPPDVVVRPGDPLPDLPDAPLVVQVRDAHRRPEVGRTVAELRGAAVLVEWGWPGAYDDPGVPRLCPQGYSLPGVAAVTEVLRRAGWNPTTGSGHRR
;
A
#
# COMPACT_ATOMS: atom_id res chain seq x y z
N MET A 1 5.53 7.14 1.70
CA MET A 1 4.40 6.26 1.36
C MET A 1 4.36 6.07 -0.15
N VAL A 2 4.45 4.83 -0.63
CA VAL A 2 4.40 4.50 -2.06
C VAL A 2 3.12 3.69 -2.33
N THR A 3 2.28 4.13 -3.26
CA THR A 3 1.10 3.39 -3.73
C THR A 3 1.37 2.81 -5.11
N VAL A 4 1.10 1.53 -5.30
CA VAL A 4 1.05 0.93 -6.65
C VAL A 4 -0.39 1.01 -7.14
N ASP A 5 -0.63 1.80 -8.19
CA ASP A 5 -1.96 1.95 -8.77
C ASP A 5 -2.41 0.62 -9.39
N THR A 6 -3.68 0.24 -9.28
CA THR A 6 -4.18 -1.01 -9.84
C THR A 6 -5.61 -0.80 -10.33
N GLU A 7 -5.89 -1.15 -11.59
CA GLU A 7 -7.22 -0.97 -12.19
C GLU A 7 -8.30 -1.75 -11.40
N ALA A 8 -9.41 -1.13 -11.00
CA ALA A 8 -10.37 -1.74 -10.08
C ALA A 8 -11.25 -2.82 -10.75
N ASN A 9 -11.43 -3.99 -10.13
CA ASN A 9 -12.28 -5.04 -10.72
C ASN A 9 -13.71 -5.17 -10.17
N ILE A 10 -14.12 -4.47 -9.08
CA ILE A 10 -15.54 -4.35 -8.63
C ILE A 10 -15.81 -2.97 -8.00
N ALA A 11 -15.17 -1.91 -8.49
CA ALA A 11 -15.58 -0.54 -8.19
C ALA A 11 -16.08 0.09 -9.49
N VAL A 12 -17.31 0.60 -9.48
CA VAL A 12 -17.76 1.53 -10.51
C VAL A 12 -17.08 2.87 -10.19
N GLY A 13 -15.95 3.15 -10.84
CA GLY A 13 -15.22 4.42 -10.77
C GLY A 13 -13.90 4.42 -9.98
N ASP A 14 -13.10 5.48 -10.18
CA ASP A 14 -11.88 5.81 -9.43
C ASP A 14 -12.22 6.25 -8.01
N VAL A 15 -12.45 5.27 -7.12
CA VAL A 15 -12.69 5.55 -5.70
C VAL A 15 -11.36 5.57 -4.95
N PRO A 16 -10.99 6.67 -4.28
CA PRO A 16 -9.75 6.75 -3.50
C PRO A 16 -9.76 5.68 -2.39
N TRP A 17 -8.63 5.00 -2.21
CA TRP A 17 -8.42 3.95 -1.21
C TRP A 17 -7.04 4.08 -0.58
N GLY A 18 -6.89 3.43 0.57
CA GLY A 18 -5.67 3.47 1.38
C GLY A 18 -5.44 4.81 2.09
N LEU A 19 -4.19 5.02 2.49
CA LEU A 19 -3.66 6.26 3.04
C LEU A 19 -3.23 7.20 1.89
N PRO A 20 -2.99 8.50 2.12
CA PRO A 20 -2.56 9.44 1.08
C PRO A 20 -1.11 9.23 0.61
N PRO A 21 -0.83 8.97 -0.69
CA PRO A 21 0.52 8.61 -1.13
C PRO A 21 1.43 9.81 -1.33
N ASP A 22 2.71 9.60 -1.05
CA ASP A 22 3.77 10.53 -1.47
C ASP A 22 4.22 10.22 -2.91
N VAL A 23 4.18 8.94 -3.32
CA VAL A 23 4.55 8.46 -4.66
C VAL A 23 3.52 7.45 -5.15
N VAL A 24 3.16 7.51 -6.43
CA VAL A 24 2.33 6.52 -7.11
C VAL A 24 3.13 5.87 -8.24
N VAL A 25 3.20 4.54 -8.25
CA VAL A 25 3.89 3.74 -9.29
C VAL A 25 2.83 2.94 -10.04
N ARG A 26 2.84 2.96 -11.37
CA ARG A 26 1.91 2.10 -12.14
C ARG A 26 2.44 0.67 -12.23
N PRO A 27 1.58 -0.34 -12.40
CA PRO A 27 2.03 -1.71 -12.56
C PRO A 27 2.91 -1.83 -13.80
N GLY A 28 4.10 -2.40 -13.63
CA GLY A 28 5.07 -2.58 -14.71
C GLY A 28 6.00 -1.38 -14.97
N ASP A 29 5.75 -0.22 -14.35
CA ASP A 29 6.72 0.86 -14.34
C ASP A 29 7.89 0.51 -13.41
N PRO A 30 9.13 0.94 -13.73
CA PRO A 30 10.25 0.77 -12.82
C PRO A 30 10.02 1.56 -11.52
N LEU A 31 10.54 1.06 -10.40
CA LEU A 31 10.55 1.82 -9.16
C LEU A 31 11.34 3.13 -9.36
N PRO A 32 10.78 4.29 -8.96
CA PRO A 32 11.53 5.53 -8.94
C PRO A 32 12.62 5.47 -7.86
N ASP A 33 13.51 6.46 -7.83
CA ASP A 33 14.46 6.60 -6.72
C ASP A 33 13.69 6.84 -5.41
N LEU A 34 13.66 5.81 -4.57
CA LEU A 34 12.97 5.84 -3.28
C LEU A 34 13.92 6.37 -2.20
N PRO A 35 13.39 7.08 -1.18
CA PRO A 35 14.22 7.50 -0.06
C PRO A 35 14.80 6.28 0.67
N ASP A 36 16.02 6.42 1.19
CA ASP A 36 16.64 5.44 2.09
C ASP A 36 16.03 5.54 3.50
N ALA A 37 14.75 5.19 3.59
CA ALA A 37 13.93 5.27 4.78
C ALA A 37 12.86 4.16 4.76
N PRO A 38 12.31 3.75 5.91
CA PRO A 38 11.27 2.72 5.95
C PRO A 38 10.05 3.07 5.07
N LEU A 39 9.65 2.15 4.20
CA LEU A 39 8.58 2.36 3.20
C LEU A 39 7.26 1.67 3.56
N VAL A 40 6.20 2.45 3.71
CA VAL A 40 4.83 1.92 3.71
C VAL A 40 4.38 1.79 2.26
N VAL A 41 4.20 0.55 1.81
CA VAL A 41 3.80 0.20 0.45
C VAL A 41 2.34 -0.23 0.46
N GLN A 42 1.53 0.33 -0.44
CA GLN A 42 0.11 0.06 -0.51
C GLN A 42 -0.31 -0.56 -1.83
N VAL A 43 -1.05 -1.66 -1.72
CA VAL A 43 -1.51 -2.47 -2.86
C VAL A 43 -2.96 -2.89 -2.65
N ARG A 44 -3.60 -3.36 -3.73
CA ARG A 44 -4.92 -3.97 -3.71
C ARG A 44 -4.91 -5.23 -4.57
N ASP A 45 -5.47 -6.31 -4.04
CA ASP A 45 -5.61 -7.61 -4.72
C ASP A 45 -4.28 -8.10 -5.34
N ALA A 46 -3.18 -8.03 -4.58
CA ALA A 46 -1.84 -8.33 -5.10
C ALA A 46 -1.72 -9.76 -5.63
N HIS A 47 -2.46 -10.69 -5.02
CA HIS A 47 -2.55 -12.09 -5.46
C HIS A 47 -3.10 -12.27 -6.89
N ARG A 48 -3.79 -11.26 -7.46
CA ARG A 48 -4.30 -11.28 -8.84
C ARG A 48 -3.37 -10.59 -9.82
N ARG A 49 -2.26 -10.03 -9.34
CA ARG A 49 -1.37 -9.13 -10.08
C ARG A 49 0.10 -9.49 -9.85
N PRO A 50 0.63 -10.50 -10.57
CA PRO A 50 2.01 -10.95 -10.40
C PRO A 50 3.04 -9.84 -10.67
N GLU A 51 2.71 -8.81 -11.45
CA GLU A 51 3.51 -7.60 -11.63
C GLU A 51 3.71 -6.81 -10.34
N VAL A 52 2.72 -6.75 -9.45
CA VAL A 52 2.85 -6.09 -8.14
C VAL A 52 3.84 -6.84 -7.25
N GLY A 53 3.79 -8.17 -7.25
CA GLY A 53 4.74 -9.01 -6.52
C GLY A 53 6.19 -8.79 -6.97
N ARG A 54 6.40 -8.62 -8.28
CA ARG A 54 7.72 -8.28 -8.85
C ARG A 54 8.21 -6.91 -8.36
N THR A 55 7.36 -5.88 -8.41
CA THR A 55 7.70 -4.55 -7.88
C THR A 55 8.03 -4.59 -6.39
N VAL A 56 7.28 -5.37 -5.58
CA VAL A 56 7.57 -5.52 -4.14
C VAL A 56 8.91 -6.22 -3.90
N ALA A 57 9.26 -7.23 -4.73
CA ALA A 57 10.55 -7.92 -4.63
C ALA A 57 11.76 -7.04 -5.01
N GLU A 58 11.55 -5.95 -5.74
CA GLU A 58 12.59 -4.98 -6.10
C GLU A 58 12.87 -3.96 -4.99
N LEU A 59 12.00 -3.84 -3.99
CA LEU A 59 12.21 -2.95 -2.86
C LEU A 59 13.50 -3.30 -2.11
N ARG A 60 14.20 -2.27 -1.65
CA ARG A 60 15.43 -2.36 -0.86
C ARG A 60 15.21 -1.61 0.44
N GLY A 61 15.76 -2.14 1.53
CA GLY A 61 15.59 -1.58 2.87
C GLY A 61 14.31 -2.05 3.58
N ALA A 62 13.98 -1.40 4.69
CA ALA A 62 12.83 -1.77 5.50
C ALA A 62 11.53 -1.38 4.80
N ALA A 63 10.63 -2.34 4.59
CA ALA A 63 9.32 -2.10 3.99
C ALA A 63 8.22 -2.85 4.76
N VAL A 64 7.02 -2.29 4.74
CA VAL A 64 5.79 -2.97 5.16
C VAL A 64 4.74 -2.81 4.08
N LEU A 65 4.12 -3.92 3.71
CA LEU A 65 3.05 -3.96 2.73
C LEU A 65 1.69 -3.84 3.42
N VAL A 66 0.81 -2.97 2.93
CA VAL A 66 -0.58 -2.87 3.35
C VAL A 66 -1.47 -3.23 2.17
N GLU A 67 -2.17 -4.35 2.27
CA GLU A 67 -3.07 -4.85 1.21
C GLU A 67 -4.53 -4.46 1.51
N TRP A 68 -5.02 -3.45 0.79
CA TRP A 68 -6.36 -2.87 0.98
C TRP A 68 -7.49 -3.61 0.23
N GLY A 69 -7.26 -4.86 -0.18
CA GLY A 69 -8.24 -5.71 -0.87
C GLY A 69 -8.58 -6.96 -0.07
N TRP A 70 -9.12 -7.96 -0.76
CA TRP A 70 -9.23 -9.30 -0.17
C TRP A 70 -7.90 -10.03 -0.40
N PRO A 71 -7.14 -10.34 0.66
CA PRO A 71 -5.87 -11.02 0.51
C PRO A 71 -6.06 -12.42 -0.07
N GLY A 72 -5.27 -12.75 -1.08
CA GLY A 72 -5.09 -14.12 -1.53
C GLY A 72 -3.81 -14.73 -0.98
N ALA A 73 -3.47 -15.91 -1.50
CA ALA A 73 -2.19 -16.56 -1.22
C ALA A 73 -1.05 -15.59 -1.54
N TYR A 74 -0.06 -15.56 -0.65
CA TYR A 74 1.08 -14.67 -0.74
C TYR A 74 2.31 -15.51 -0.55
N ASP A 75 2.95 -15.83 -1.68
CA ASP A 75 4.23 -16.52 -1.67
C ASP A 75 5.26 -15.49 -1.17
N ASP A 76 5.65 -15.67 0.09
CA ASP A 76 6.33 -14.67 0.91
C ASP A 76 7.62 -14.12 0.25
N PRO A 77 7.65 -12.82 -0.13
CA PRO A 77 8.83 -12.16 -0.67
C PRO A 77 9.78 -11.60 0.41
N GLY A 78 9.55 -11.89 1.70
CA GLY A 78 10.36 -11.41 2.82
C GLY A 78 9.93 -10.04 3.36
N VAL A 79 8.73 -9.57 3.02
CA VAL A 79 8.19 -8.26 3.45
C VAL A 79 6.96 -8.45 4.33
N PRO A 80 6.95 -7.95 5.58
CA PRO A 80 5.79 -8.02 6.47
C PRO A 80 4.54 -7.40 5.83
N ARG A 81 3.38 -8.03 6.00
CA ARG A 81 2.12 -7.62 5.37
C ARG A 81 0.99 -7.38 6.38
N LEU A 82 0.32 -6.24 6.27
CA LEU A 82 -0.93 -5.91 6.98
C LEU A 82 -2.13 -6.14 6.04
N CYS A 83 -3.11 -6.92 6.52
CA CYS A 83 -4.30 -7.30 5.75
C CYS A 83 -5.59 -6.87 6.46
N PRO A 84 -6.04 -5.61 6.28
CA PRO A 84 -7.31 -5.13 6.85
C PRO A 84 -8.57 -5.79 6.25
N GLN A 85 -8.44 -6.67 5.26
CA GLN A 85 -9.54 -7.39 4.59
C GLN A 85 -10.52 -6.42 3.89
N GLY A 86 -9.96 -5.51 3.09
CA GLY A 86 -10.69 -4.47 2.37
C GLY A 86 -10.45 -3.07 2.92
N TYR A 87 -10.95 -2.07 2.18
CA TYR A 87 -10.87 -0.66 2.56
C TYR A 87 -12.09 -0.23 3.38
N SER A 88 -11.86 0.34 4.56
CA SER A 88 -12.87 0.97 5.39
C SER A 88 -12.23 2.03 6.29
N LEU A 89 -12.99 3.04 6.73
CA LEU A 89 -12.47 4.06 7.65
C LEU A 89 -11.94 3.47 8.98
N PRO A 90 -12.61 2.49 9.63
CA PRO A 90 -12.04 1.80 10.78
C PRO A 90 -10.75 1.04 10.45
N GLY A 91 -10.67 0.40 9.28
CA GLY A 91 -9.46 -0.26 8.80
C GLY A 91 -8.30 0.71 8.62
N VAL A 92 -8.57 1.89 8.05
CA VAL A 92 -7.62 2.99 7.92
C VAL A 92 -7.09 3.44 9.29
N ALA A 93 -7.99 3.66 10.25
CA ALA A 93 -7.60 4.05 11.61
C ALA A 93 -6.75 2.97 12.30
N ALA A 94 -7.14 1.70 12.17
CA ALA A 94 -6.41 0.57 12.76
C ALA A 94 -5.00 0.42 12.16
N VAL A 95 -4.87 0.44 10.83
CA VAL A 95 -3.57 0.37 10.16
C VAL A 95 -2.68 1.55 10.56
N THR A 96 -3.24 2.78 10.58
CA THR A 96 -2.50 3.98 10.98
C THR A 96 -1.95 3.84 12.39
N GLU A 97 -2.74 3.35 13.34
CA GLU A 97 -2.30 3.16 14.72
C GLU A 97 -1.24 2.05 14.85
N VAL A 98 -1.38 0.95 14.09
CA VAL A 98 -0.36 -0.13 14.06
C VAL A 98 0.98 0.41 13.54
N LEU A 99 0.95 1.13 12.42
CA LEU A 99 2.15 1.76 11.84
C LEU A 99 2.79 2.73 12.84
N ARG A 100 2.00 3.61 13.46
CA ARG A 100 2.47 4.58 14.45
C ARG A 100 3.12 3.91 15.66
N ARG A 101 2.50 2.86 16.21
CA ARG A 101 3.07 2.08 17.33
C ARG A 101 4.37 1.38 16.97
N ALA A 102 4.54 1.00 15.71
CA ALA A 102 5.77 0.43 15.21
C ALA A 102 6.86 1.47 14.89
N GLY A 103 6.60 2.77 15.13
CA GLY A 103 7.54 3.86 14.86
C GLY A 103 7.49 4.42 13.43
N TRP A 104 6.48 4.03 12.65
CA TRP A 104 6.28 4.52 11.29
C TRP A 104 5.35 5.73 11.33
N ASN A 105 5.68 6.81 10.62
CA ASN A 105 4.83 8.01 10.56
C ASN A 105 4.14 8.11 9.20
N PRO A 106 2.97 7.46 9.01
CA PRO A 106 2.13 7.75 7.86
C PRO A 106 1.55 9.16 8.03
N THR A 107 1.80 10.05 7.07
CA THR A 107 1.21 11.38 7.03
C THR A 107 -0.31 11.26 7.02
N THR A 108 -0.98 11.66 8.11
CA THR A 108 -2.43 11.82 8.12
C THR A 108 -2.76 13.06 7.30
N GLY A 109 -3.42 12.87 6.16
CA GLY A 109 -3.82 13.96 5.26
C GLY A 109 -4.49 15.09 6.04
N SER A 110 -3.84 16.25 6.05
CA SER A 110 -4.36 17.46 6.67
C SER A 110 -5.39 18.12 5.74
N GLY A 111 -6.67 18.11 6.15
CA GLY A 111 -7.67 19.14 5.88
C GLY A 111 -8.01 19.47 4.43
N HIS A 112 -9.14 18.94 3.94
CA HIS A 112 -9.92 19.64 2.92
C HIS A 112 -10.89 20.61 3.61
N ARG A 113 -10.44 21.86 3.81
CA ARG A 113 -11.33 23.02 3.83
C ARG A 113 -11.14 23.74 2.50
N ARG A 114 -12.16 23.69 1.64
CA ARG A 114 -12.90 24.86 1.13
C ARG A 114 -14.11 24.36 0.36
#